data_AF-A0A8R2D7L4-F1
#
_entry.id   AF-A0A8R2D7L4-F1
#
_cell.length_a   1.000
_cell.length_b   1.000
_cell.length_c   1.000
_cell.angle_alpha   90.00
_cell.angle_beta   90.00
_cell.angle_gamma   90.00
#
_symmetry.space_group_name_H-M   'P 1'
#
loop_
_entity.id
_entity.type
_entity.pdbx_description
1 polymer ?
#
loop_
_entity_poly.entity_id
_entity_poly.type
_entity_poly.pdbx_seq_one_letter_code
_entity_poly.pdbx_strand_id
1 'polypeptide(L)'
;MLEKKIGFIGCGNMAKAIISGLVNSGLIAPANIWVCDRKPATNQAMAEQYGVTAAESPESLAREVDILFGAVKPNVILKVLKDLAGQLKKDSLVVSIAAGVTLDSLAAVLGHDRKIIRVMPNTPSLVNEGMTSITPNVLVEPHEVDEVVGIFESFGKAAVMITIGNQRGRQRIFRQLLPDVIGMARQLQVRTIAQMS
;
A
#
# COMPACT_ATOMS: atom_id res chain seq x y z
N MET A 1 8.41 16.66 5.34
CA MET A 1 9.02 15.55 4.60
C MET A 1 8.82 14.29 5.43
N LEU A 2 8.40 13.19 4.81
CA LEU A 2 8.08 11.92 5.44
C LEU A 2 9.38 11.19 5.81
N GLU A 3 9.57 10.87 7.08
CA GLU A 3 10.74 10.12 7.59
C GLU A 3 10.46 8.61 7.61
N LYS A 4 10.17 8.05 6.42
CA LYS A 4 9.99 6.61 6.22
C LYS A 4 10.80 6.16 5.02
N LYS A 5 11.13 4.86 4.97
CA LYS A 5 11.61 4.18 3.76
C LYS A 5 10.42 3.52 3.04
N ILE A 6 10.22 3.85 1.77
CA ILE A 6 9.14 3.28 0.94
C ILE A 6 9.74 2.37 -0.12
N GLY A 7 9.31 1.12 -0.18
CA GLY A 7 9.78 0.14 -1.16
C GLY A 7 8.74 -0.21 -2.21
N PHE A 8 9.15 -0.42 -3.45
CA PHE A 8 8.29 -0.89 -4.54
C PHE A 8 8.81 -2.23 -5.07
N ILE A 9 7.99 -3.27 -4.94
CA ILE A 9 8.21 -4.54 -5.63
C ILE A 9 7.46 -4.48 -6.97
N GLY A 10 8.22 -4.38 -8.05
CA GLY A 10 7.74 -4.14 -9.41
C GLY A 10 7.84 -2.66 -9.81
N CYS A 11 8.38 -2.39 -10.99
CA CYS A 11 8.59 -1.04 -11.53
C CYS A 11 7.76 -0.78 -12.79
N GLY A 12 6.51 -1.26 -12.80
CA GLY A 12 5.58 -1.02 -13.90
C GLY A 12 5.09 0.43 -13.99
N ASN A 13 4.20 0.72 -14.95
CA ASN A 13 3.69 2.08 -15.19
C ASN A 13 3.07 2.72 -13.93
N MET A 14 2.32 1.95 -13.14
CA MET A 14 1.70 2.49 -11.93
C MET A 14 2.72 2.79 -10.84
N ALA A 15 3.72 1.92 -10.64
CA ALA A 15 4.83 2.20 -9.71
C ALA A 15 5.57 3.49 -10.13
N LYS A 16 5.85 3.64 -11.42
CA LYS A 16 6.50 4.84 -11.98
C LYS A 16 5.69 6.11 -11.72
N ALA A 17 4.37 6.07 -11.91
CA ALA A 17 3.51 7.23 -11.63
C ALA A 17 3.52 7.60 -10.14
N ILE A 18 3.41 6.61 -9.25
CA ILE A 18 3.47 6.84 -7.80
C ILE A 18 4.84 7.43 -7.41
N ILE A 19 5.93 6.83 -7.88
CA ILE A 19 7.30 7.29 -7.58
C ILE A 19 7.53 8.70 -8.13
N SER A 20 7.11 8.98 -9.37
CA SER A 20 7.20 10.31 -9.97
C SER A 20 6.44 11.35 -9.15
N GLY A 21 5.21 11.05 -8.71
CA GLY A 21 4.42 11.91 -7.84
C GLY A 21 5.09 12.19 -6.49
N LEU A 22 5.65 11.15 -5.86
CA LEU A 22 6.38 11.27 -4.60
C LEU A 22 7.62 12.14 -4.71
N VAL A 23 8.41 11.96 -5.77
CA VAL A 23 9.63 12.75 -6.02
C VAL A 23 9.26 14.20 -6.33
N ASN A 24 8.30 14.43 -7.22
CA ASN A 24 7.92 15.78 -7.65
C ASN A 24 7.25 16.59 -6.55
N SER A 25 6.50 15.95 -5.65
CA SER A 25 5.87 16.62 -4.51
C SER A 25 6.86 16.98 -3.38
N GLY A 26 8.06 16.39 -3.38
CA GLY A 26 9.02 16.53 -2.29
C GLY A 26 8.53 15.94 -0.96
N LEU A 27 7.49 15.08 -1.00
CA LEU A 27 6.92 14.47 0.21
C LEU A 27 7.96 13.61 0.92
N ILE A 28 8.86 12.97 0.18
CA ILE A 28 9.90 12.07 0.68
C ILE A 28 11.20 12.31 -0.10
N ALA A 29 12.35 12.16 0.56
CA ALA A 29 13.64 12.19 -0.12
C ALA A 29 13.74 11.02 -1.11
N PRO A 30 14.19 11.23 -2.37
CA PRO A 30 14.28 10.15 -3.35
C PRO A 30 15.12 8.94 -2.89
N ALA A 31 16.19 9.18 -2.13
CA ALA A 31 17.04 8.12 -1.55
C ALA A 31 16.32 7.24 -0.50
N ASN A 32 15.16 7.66 0.00
CA ASN A 32 14.31 6.85 0.88
C ASN A 32 13.27 6.04 0.10
N ILE A 33 13.21 6.16 -1.22
CA ILE A 33 12.39 5.33 -2.10
C ILE A 33 13.27 4.20 -2.64
N TRP A 34 12.85 2.96 -2.43
CA TRP A 34 13.54 1.75 -2.83
C TRP A 34 12.75 1.04 -3.92
N VAL A 35 13.45 0.48 -4.91
CA VAL A 35 12.80 -0.22 -6.03
C VAL A 35 13.46 -1.57 -6.29
N CYS A 36 12.64 -2.57 -6.60
CA CYS A 36 13.11 -3.86 -7.08
C CYS A 36 12.14 -4.44 -8.11
N ASP A 37 12.60 -4.53 -9.36
CA ASP A 37 12.01 -5.30 -10.45
C ASP A 37 12.90 -6.49 -10.78
N ARG A 38 12.31 -7.53 -11.37
CA ARG A 38 13.02 -8.72 -11.86
C ARG A 38 14.04 -8.42 -12.95
N LYS A 39 13.94 -7.27 -13.62
CA LYS A 39 14.89 -6.83 -14.65
C LYS A 39 15.88 -5.83 -14.02
N PRO A 40 17.16 -6.18 -13.83
CA PRO A 40 18.16 -5.27 -13.25
C PRO A 40 18.26 -3.92 -13.98
N ALA A 41 18.19 -3.93 -15.32
CA ALA A 41 18.18 -2.73 -16.14
C ALA A 41 17.01 -1.77 -15.82
N THR A 42 15.86 -2.30 -15.39
CA THR A 42 14.74 -1.47 -14.96
C THR A 42 15.04 -0.78 -13.63
N ASN A 43 15.69 -1.47 -12.70
CA ASN A 43 16.05 -0.89 -11.40
C ASN A 43 17.06 0.24 -11.56
N GLN A 44 18.07 0.02 -12.39
CA GLN A 44 19.08 1.04 -12.72
C GLN A 44 18.44 2.26 -13.40
N ALA A 45 17.58 2.04 -14.41
CA ALA A 45 16.88 3.13 -15.08
C ALA A 45 16.00 3.94 -14.12
N MET A 46 15.35 3.30 -13.14
CA MET A 46 14.59 3.99 -12.10
C MET A 46 15.50 4.84 -11.21
N ALA A 47 16.62 4.29 -10.76
CA ALA A 47 17.60 5.01 -9.94
C ALA A 47 18.18 6.23 -10.67
N GLU A 48 18.56 6.07 -11.94
CA GLU A 48 19.07 7.17 -12.78
C GLU A 48 18.01 8.24 -13.03
N GLN A 49 16.77 7.84 -13.32
CA GLN A 49 15.70 8.77 -13.67
C GLN A 49 15.18 9.55 -12.46
N TYR A 50 15.03 8.91 -11.30
CA TYR A 50 14.32 9.48 -10.15
C TYR A 50 15.20 9.71 -8.92
N GLY A 51 16.47 9.29 -8.93
CA GLY A 51 17.35 9.36 -7.76
C GLY A 51 16.97 8.38 -6.63
N VAL A 52 16.22 7.33 -6.96
CA VAL A 52 15.77 6.30 -6.01
C VAL A 52 16.82 5.21 -5.81
N THR A 53 16.70 4.47 -4.71
CA THR A 53 17.62 3.36 -4.39
C THR A 53 17.20 2.07 -5.09
N ALA A 54 18.04 1.55 -5.97
CA ALA A 54 17.88 0.21 -6.53
C ALA A 54 18.31 -0.85 -5.52
N ALA A 55 17.40 -1.74 -5.12
CA ALA A 55 17.72 -2.83 -4.21
C ALA A 55 18.36 -4.01 -4.94
N GLU A 56 19.28 -4.69 -4.25
CA GLU A 56 19.94 -5.90 -4.77
C GLU A 56 18.98 -7.08 -4.95
N SER A 57 17.99 -7.19 -4.06
CA SER A 57 16.98 -8.24 -4.12
C SER A 57 15.66 -7.79 -3.50
N PRO A 58 14.54 -8.47 -3.81
CA PRO A 58 13.26 -8.23 -3.15
C PRO A 58 13.32 -8.39 -1.63
N GLU A 59 14.13 -9.34 -1.15
CA GLU A 59 14.31 -9.63 0.28
C GLU A 59 15.10 -8.53 1.00
N SER A 60 16.16 -8.00 0.38
CA SER A 60 16.91 -6.88 0.97
C SER A 60 16.05 -5.63 1.07
N LEU A 61 15.25 -5.33 0.03
CA LEU A 61 14.25 -4.27 0.07
C LEU A 61 13.23 -4.48 1.20
N ALA A 62 12.67 -5.68 1.32
CA ALA A 62 11.64 -5.98 2.33
C ALA A 62 12.11 -5.78 3.78
N ARG A 63 13.41 -6.00 4.05
CA ARG A 63 14.01 -5.78 5.38
C ARG A 63 14.25 -4.31 5.70
N GLU A 64 14.44 -3.47 4.68
CA GLU A 64 14.85 -2.08 4.84
C GLU A 64 13.68 -1.11 4.98
N VAL A 65 12.54 -1.41 4.36
CA VAL A 65 11.45 -0.44 4.19
C VAL A 65 10.39 -0.52 5.28
N ASP A 66 9.75 0.62 5.54
CA ASP A 66 8.65 0.75 6.51
C ASP A 66 7.30 0.60 5.81
N ILE A 67 7.21 1.02 4.54
CA ILE A 67 6.04 0.83 3.68
C ILE A 67 6.47 0.05 2.43
N LEU A 68 5.86 -1.11 2.18
CA LEU A 68 6.12 -1.91 0.99
C LEU A 68 4.92 -1.88 0.03
N PHE A 69 5.13 -1.32 -1.16
CA PHE A 69 4.20 -1.35 -2.28
C PHE A 69 4.38 -2.63 -3.10
N GLY A 70 3.37 -3.48 -3.08
CA GLY A 70 3.19 -4.58 -4.00
C GLY A 70 2.68 -4.09 -5.35
N ALA A 71 3.59 -3.79 -6.28
CA ALA A 71 3.32 -3.17 -7.58
C ALA A 71 3.56 -4.09 -8.79
N VAL A 72 3.34 -5.39 -8.60
CA VAL A 72 3.36 -6.40 -9.67
C VAL A 72 1.94 -6.75 -10.14
N LYS A 73 1.85 -7.55 -11.21
CA LYS A 73 0.56 -7.97 -11.78
C LYS A 73 -0.28 -8.78 -10.76
N PRO A 74 -1.62 -8.71 -10.82
CA PRO A 74 -2.51 -9.42 -9.89
C PRO A 74 -2.29 -10.94 -9.80
N ASN A 75 -1.91 -11.57 -10.91
CA ASN A 75 -1.64 -13.01 -10.94
C ASN A 75 -0.28 -13.40 -10.32
N VAL A 76 0.55 -12.43 -9.91
CA VAL A 76 1.90 -12.65 -9.38
C VAL A 76 2.01 -12.17 -7.93
N ILE A 77 1.25 -11.16 -7.52
CA ILE A 77 1.43 -10.48 -6.24
C ILE A 77 1.35 -11.42 -5.02
N LEU A 78 0.41 -12.37 -5.00
CA LEU A 78 0.25 -13.27 -3.84
C LEU A 78 1.46 -14.17 -3.64
N LYS A 79 2.06 -14.66 -4.73
CA LYS A 79 3.29 -15.46 -4.65
C LYS A 79 4.44 -14.63 -4.11
N VAL A 80 4.64 -13.43 -4.68
CA VAL A 80 5.72 -12.52 -4.28
C VAL A 80 5.60 -12.13 -2.80
N LEU A 81 4.41 -11.76 -2.35
CA LEU A 81 4.19 -11.38 -0.95
C LEU A 81 4.36 -12.57 0.01
N LYS A 82 3.97 -13.78 -0.42
CA LYS A 82 4.22 -15.01 0.36
C LYS A 82 5.71 -15.25 0.57
N ASP A 83 6.50 -15.14 -0.50
CA ASP A 83 7.95 -15.37 -0.47
C ASP A 83 8.66 -14.32 0.41
N LEU A 84 8.12 -13.10 0.46
CA LEU A 84 8.66 -11.99 1.26
C LEU A 84 8.14 -11.92 2.71
N ALA A 85 7.10 -12.66 3.07
CA ALA A 85 6.41 -12.50 4.35
C ALA A 85 7.36 -12.60 5.56
N GLY A 86 8.32 -13.52 5.52
CA GLY A 86 9.32 -13.71 6.58
C GLY A 86 10.45 -12.68 6.61
N GLN A 87 10.55 -11.80 5.61
CA GLN A 87 11.63 -10.80 5.49
C GLN A 87 11.17 -9.39 5.86
N LEU A 88 9.85 -9.16 5.85
CA LEU A 88 9.24 -7.88 6.21
C LEU A 88 9.48 -7.56 7.70
N LYS A 89 9.82 -6.31 8.01
CA LYS A 89 9.81 -5.81 9.40
C LYS A 89 8.46 -6.07 10.05
N LYS A 90 8.46 -6.29 11.38
CA LYS A 90 7.24 -6.61 12.14
C LYS A 90 6.14 -5.55 11.97
N ASP A 91 6.52 -4.28 12.06
CA ASP A 91 5.59 -3.15 12.02
C ASP A 91 5.48 -2.50 10.64
N SER A 92 5.99 -3.15 9.57
CA SER A 92 5.87 -2.59 8.23
C SER A 92 4.44 -2.65 7.71
N LEU A 93 4.09 -1.63 6.93
CA LEU A 93 2.82 -1.51 6.23
C LEU A 93 2.95 -2.07 4.83
N VAL A 94 2.11 -3.04 4.46
CA VAL A 94 2.04 -3.52 3.07
C VAL A 94 0.91 -2.83 2.32
N VAL A 95 1.24 -2.16 1.23
CA VAL A 95 0.28 -1.50 0.33
C VAL A 95 0.20 -2.28 -0.98
N SER A 96 -0.97 -2.79 -1.36
CA SER A 96 -1.15 -3.51 -2.63
C SER A 96 -1.93 -2.68 -3.64
N ILE A 97 -1.35 -2.44 -4.82
CA ILE A 97 -2.03 -1.77 -5.95
C ILE A 97 -2.65 -2.78 -6.94
N ALA A 98 -2.60 -4.07 -6.62
CA ALA A 98 -3.04 -5.13 -7.53
C ALA A 98 -4.57 -5.20 -7.65
N ALA A 99 -5.09 -4.90 -8.84
CA ALA A 99 -6.51 -4.97 -9.13
C ALA A 99 -7.08 -6.39 -8.90
N GLY A 100 -8.26 -6.48 -8.29
CA GLY A 100 -8.98 -7.75 -8.09
C GLY A 100 -8.48 -8.62 -6.93
N VAL A 101 -7.41 -8.23 -6.22
CA VAL A 101 -6.92 -8.97 -5.06
C VAL A 101 -7.56 -8.44 -3.78
N THR A 102 -8.16 -9.30 -2.97
CA THR A 102 -8.86 -8.89 -1.74
C THR A 102 -7.89 -8.74 -0.56
N LEU A 103 -8.30 -8.00 0.48
CA LEU A 103 -7.55 -7.94 1.73
C LEU A 103 -7.39 -9.33 2.34
N ASP A 104 -8.42 -10.17 2.29
CA ASP A 104 -8.36 -11.55 2.81
C ASP A 104 -7.32 -12.39 2.07
N SER A 105 -7.23 -12.28 0.73
CA SER A 105 -6.21 -12.98 -0.04
C SER A 105 -4.79 -12.51 0.28
N LEU A 106 -4.61 -11.21 0.56
CA LEU A 106 -3.33 -10.65 0.98
C LEU A 106 -2.95 -11.14 2.38
N ALA A 107 -3.89 -11.10 3.33
CA ALA A 107 -3.68 -11.58 4.70
C ALA A 107 -3.36 -13.08 4.74
N ALA A 108 -4.01 -13.89 3.89
CA ALA A 108 -3.76 -15.33 3.81
C ALA A 108 -2.30 -15.69 3.44
N VAL A 109 -1.57 -14.79 2.75
CA VAL A 109 -0.16 -15.02 2.39
C VAL A 109 0.84 -14.24 3.26
N LEU A 110 0.42 -13.12 3.86
CA LEU A 110 1.28 -12.26 4.69
C LEU A 110 1.20 -12.54 6.19
N GLY A 111 0.15 -13.23 6.63
CA GLY A 111 -0.25 -13.32 8.03
C GLY A 111 -1.41 -12.39 8.36
N HIS A 112 -2.28 -12.82 9.27
CA HIS A 112 -3.44 -12.04 9.74
C HIS A 112 -3.07 -10.97 10.78
N ASP A 113 -1.81 -10.91 11.19
CA ASP A 113 -1.20 -9.93 12.10
C ASP A 113 -0.48 -8.78 11.36
N ARG A 114 -0.54 -8.75 10.02
CA ARG A 114 0.10 -7.73 9.19
C ARG A 114 -0.79 -6.52 8.95
N LYS A 115 -0.22 -5.32 9.03
CA LYS A 115 -0.86 -4.07 8.54
C LYS A 115 -0.91 -4.07 7.02
N ILE A 116 -2.13 -4.01 6.45
CA ILE A 116 -2.34 -4.10 4.99
C ILE A 116 -3.31 -3.02 4.55
N ILE A 117 -2.94 -2.28 3.51
CA ILE A 117 -3.83 -1.41 2.76
C ILE A 117 -3.93 -1.92 1.33
N ARG A 118 -5.15 -2.14 0.86
CA ARG A 118 -5.42 -2.31 -0.57
C ARG A 118 -5.72 -0.94 -1.16
N VAL A 119 -5.05 -0.60 -2.25
CA VAL A 119 -5.34 0.59 -3.03
C VAL A 119 -5.74 0.24 -4.45
N MET A 120 -6.61 1.05 -5.04
CA MET A 120 -7.03 0.89 -6.43
C MET A 120 -6.89 2.24 -7.16
N PRO A 121 -5.67 2.57 -7.62
CA PRO A 121 -5.49 3.72 -8.50
C PRO A 121 -6.06 3.40 -9.88
N ASN A 122 -6.39 4.44 -10.65
CA ASN A 122 -6.86 4.34 -12.02
C ASN A 122 -5.85 4.94 -13.02
N THR A 123 -6.04 4.68 -14.32
CA THR A 123 -5.12 5.13 -15.39
C THR A 123 -4.92 6.65 -15.49
N PRO A 124 -5.89 7.53 -15.16
CA PRO A 124 -5.66 8.97 -15.04
C PRO A 124 -4.57 9.37 -14.03
N SER A 125 -4.19 8.49 -13.09
CA SER A 125 -3.06 8.74 -12.18
C SER A 125 -1.73 8.90 -12.93
N LEU A 126 -1.62 8.42 -14.17
CA LEU A 126 -0.44 8.61 -15.02
C LEU A 126 -0.26 10.07 -15.48
N VAL A 127 -1.31 10.89 -15.38
CA VAL A 127 -1.33 12.31 -15.75
C VAL A 127 -1.78 13.20 -14.58
N ASN A 128 -1.59 12.74 -13.35
CA ASN A 128 -1.92 13.44 -12.10
C ASN A 128 -3.42 13.75 -11.87
N GLU A 129 -4.32 13.13 -12.62
CA GLU A 129 -5.79 13.29 -12.49
C GLU A 129 -6.45 12.02 -11.94
N GLY A 130 -5.67 11.23 -11.19
CA GLY A 130 -6.07 9.95 -10.64
C GLY A 130 -7.14 10.06 -9.55
N MET A 131 -7.96 9.03 -9.42
CA MET A 131 -8.77 8.79 -8.22
C MET A 131 -8.39 7.43 -7.65
N THR A 132 -7.89 7.42 -6.43
CA THR A 132 -7.46 6.20 -5.74
C THR A 132 -8.40 5.86 -4.60
N SER A 133 -8.93 4.64 -4.61
CA SER A 133 -9.60 4.05 -3.44
C SER A 133 -8.55 3.47 -2.49
N ILE A 134 -8.67 3.75 -1.19
CA ILE A 134 -7.76 3.27 -0.13
C ILE A 134 -8.57 2.46 0.86
N THR A 135 -8.32 1.16 0.99
CA THR A 135 -9.05 0.25 1.88
C THR A 135 -8.06 -0.38 2.89
N PRO A 136 -7.94 0.16 4.11
CA PRO A 136 -7.13 -0.44 5.17
C PRO A 136 -7.79 -1.67 5.78
N ASN A 137 -6.98 -2.60 6.30
CA ASN A 137 -7.46 -3.60 7.26
C ASN A 137 -7.54 -2.99 8.68
N VAL A 138 -8.09 -3.76 9.62
CA VAL A 138 -8.37 -3.29 10.99
C VAL A 138 -7.12 -3.00 11.83
N LEU A 139 -5.97 -3.49 11.39
CA LEU A 139 -4.68 -3.36 12.09
C LEU A 139 -3.98 -2.04 11.79
N VAL A 140 -4.31 -1.41 10.66
CA VAL A 140 -3.71 -0.13 10.25
C VAL A 140 -4.25 0.98 11.14
N GLU A 141 -3.36 1.82 11.64
CA GLU A 141 -3.69 2.97 12.47
C GLU A 141 -4.12 4.17 11.62
N PRO A 142 -4.95 5.09 12.15
CA PRO A 142 -5.41 6.25 11.39
C PRO A 142 -4.27 7.07 10.77
N HIS A 143 -3.18 7.29 11.52
CA HIS A 143 -2.04 8.05 11.02
C HIS A 143 -1.34 7.37 9.83
N GLU A 144 -1.30 6.03 9.79
CA GLU A 144 -0.74 5.26 8.67
C GLU A 144 -1.66 5.29 7.44
N VAL A 145 -2.98 5.39 7.66
CA VAL A 145 -3.93 5.65 6.57
C VAL A 145 -3.68 7.04 5.99
N ASP A 146 -3.51 8.06 6.84
CA ASP A 146 -3.24 9.43 6.41
C ASP A 146 -1.91 9.55 5.66
N GLU A 147 -0.88 8.81 6.08
CA GLU A 147 0.39 8.70 5.33
C GLU A 147 0.13 8.19 3.90
N VAL A 148 -0.64 7.11 3.73
CA VAL A 148 -0.94 6.56 2.39
C VAL A 148 -1.88 7.45 1.59
N VAL A 149 -2.84 8.13 2.23
CA VAL A 149 -3.65 9.17 1.57
C VAL A 149 -2.75 10.27 1.02
N GLY A 150 -1.83 10.81 1.82
CA GLY A 150 -0.89 11.84 1.38
C GLY A 150 -0.01 11.39 0.21
N ILE A 151 0.39 10.12 0.17
CA ILE A 151 1.10 9.54 -0.98
C ILE A 151 0.23 9.68 -2.25
N PHE A 152 -1.02 9.22 -2.24
CA PHE A 152 -1.87 9.24 -3.43
C PHE A 152 -2.42 10.63 -3.80
N GLU A 153 -2.54 11.53 -2.83
CA GLU A 153 -2.91 12.93 -3.08
C GLU A 153 -1.77 13.74 -3.71
N SER A 154 -0.52 13.25 -3.65
CA SER A 154 0.62 13.92 -4.31
C SER A 154 0.57 13.86 -5.84
N PHE A 155 -0.24 12.97 -6.44
CA PHE A 155 -0.43 12.83 -7.88
C PHE A 155 -1.89 12.54 -8.27
N GLY A 156 -2.85 13.01 -7.47
CA GLY A 156 -4.27 12.84 -7.75
C GLY A 156 -5.14 13.07 -6.53
N LYS A 157 -6.29 12.39 -6.49
CA LYS A 157 -7.22 12.38 -5.36
C LYS A 157 -7.28 10.99 -4.74
N ALA A 158 -7.52 10.94 -3.43
CA ALA A 158 -7.71 9.70 -2.71
C ALA A 158 -9.02 9.71 -1.92
N ALA A 159 -9.64 8.54 -1.76
CA ALA A 159 -10.75 8.35 -0.84
C ALA A 159 -10.57 7.07 -0.05
N VAL A 160 -10.76 7.16 1.26
CA VAL A 160 -10.74 6.02 2.16
C VAL A 160 -12.07 5.28 2.09
N MET A 161 -11.99 3.97 1.90
CA MET A 161 -13.11 3.03 1.84
C MET A 161 -13.09 2.15 3.08
N ILE A 162 -14.16 2.22 3.87
CA ILE A 162 -14.32 1.37 5.05
C ILE A 162 -15.24 0.21 4.68
N THR A 163 -14.77 -1.02 4.88
CA THR A 163 -15.60 -2.22 4.73
C THR A 163 -16.27 -2.52 6.07
N ILE A 164 -17.57 -2.28 6.17
CA ILE A 164 -18.39 -2.74 7.31
C ILE A 164 -18.95 -4.11 6.94
N GLY A 165 -18.67 -5.12 7.76
CA GLY A 165 -19.10 -6.50 7.50
C GLY A 165 -20.63 -6.65 7.51
N ASN A 166 -21.24 -6.84 6.34
CA ASN A 166 -21.74 -8.13 5.82
C ASN A 166 -22.68 -7.86 4.62
N GLN A 167 -22.76 -8.84 3.70
CA GLN A 167 -23.60 -8.95 2.49
C GLN A 167 -23.01 -8.39 1.18
N ARG A 168 -22.41 -9.33 0.42
CA ARG A 168 -22.45 -9.41 -1.05
C ARG A 168 -22.07 -8.12 -1.82
N GLY A 169 -20.77 -7.92 -2.02
CA GLY A 169 -20.25 -7.33 -3.25
C GLY A 169 -20.49 -5.84 -3.50
N ARG A 170 -20.96 -5.05 -2.52
CA ARG A 170 -21.04 -3.58 -2.65
C ARG A 170 -20.17 -2.89 -1.61
N GLN A 171 -19.00 -2.42 -2.05
CA GLN A 171 -18.24 -1.42 -1.32
C GLN A 171 -19.04 -0.11 -1.34
N ARG A 172 -19.35 0.47 -0.18
CA ARG A 172 -19.96 1.81 -0.10
C ARG A 172 -18.85 2.84 0.03
N ILE A 173 -18.88 3.86 -0.84
CA ILE A 173 -17.98 5.02 -0.76
C ILE A 173 -18.47 5.90 0.39
N PHE A 174 -17.68 6.00 1.45
CA PHE A 174 -17.88 7.02 2.48
C PHE A 174 -16.92 8.17 2.20
N ARG A 175 -17.48 9.31 1.78
CA ARG A 175 -16.74 10.57 1.68
C ARG A 175 -16.54 11.08 3.11
N GLN A 176 -15.28 11.12 3.56
CA GLN A 176 -14.79 11.78 4.79
C GLN A 176 -15.76 11.79 5.98
N LEU A 177 -15.60 10.83 6.89
CA LEU A 177 -15.81 11.07 8.32
C LEU A 177 -14.60 10.51 9.06
N LEU A 178 -13.90 11.46 9.70
CA LEU A 178 -12.75 11.43 10.60
C LEU A 178 -12.92 10.43 11.79
N PRO A 179 -11.97 10.29 12.74
CA PRO A 179 -11.61 9.07 13.51
C PRO A 179 -12.72 8.25 14.19
N ASP A 180 -13.91 8.83 14.37
CA ASP A 180 -15.06 8.23 15.04
C ASP A 180 -15.54 6.94 14.39
N VAL A 181 -15.40 6.79 13.06
CA VAL A 181 -15.86 5.56 12.36
C VAL A 181 -14.89 4.40 12.57
N ILE A 182 -13.57 4.65 12.65
CA ILE A 182 -12.57 3.61 12.94
C ILE A 182 -12.68 3.19 14.41
N GLY A 183 -12.89 4.15 15.33
CA GLY A 183 -13.19 3.88 16.73
C GLY A 183 -14.46 3.05 16.93
N MET A 184 -15.55 3.39 16.23
CA MET A 184 -16.80 2.63 16.26
C MET A 184 -16.64 1.21 15.68
N ALA A 185 -15.90 1.05 14.58
CA ALA A 185 -15.67 -0.27 13.98
C ALA A 185 -14.89 -1.20 14.92
N ARG A 186 -13.89 -0.68 15.66
CA ARG A 186 -13.18 -1.43 16.71
C ARG A 186 -14.11 -1.83 17.86
N GLN A 187 -14.98 -0.93 18.33
CA GLN A 187 -15.95 -1.25 19.39
C GLN A 187 -17.00 -2.29 18.96
N LEU A 188 -17.44 -2.26 17.71
CA LEU A 188 -18.42 -3.21 17.18
C LEU A 188 -17.84 -4.63 17.04
N GLN A 189 -16.59 -4.80 16.62
CA GLN A 189 -15.96 -6.14 16.54
C GLN A 189 -15.55 -6.70 17.91
N VAL A 190 -15.11 -5.86 18.86
CA VAL A 190 -14.82 -6.33 20.24
C VAL A 190 -16.09 -6.88 20.90
N ARG A 191 -17.26 -6.28 20.65
CA ARG A 191 -18.54 -6.81 21.13
C ARG A 191 -18.92 -8.16 20.50
N THR A 192 -18.51 -8.43 19.27
CA THR A 192 -18.80 -9.73 18.63
C THR A 192 -17.91 -10.86 19.17
N ILE A 193 -16.66 -10.56 19.55
CA ILE A 193 -15.78 -11.56 20.18
C ILE A 193 -16.18 -11.82 21.65
N ALA A 194 -16.66 -10.79 22.37
CA ALA A 194 -17.08 -10.92 23.78
C ALA A 194 -18.47 -11.59 23.97
N GLN A 195 -19.20 -11.90 22.90
CA GLN A 195 -20.50 -12.60 22.96
C GLN A 195 -20.45 -14.05 22.48
N MET A 196 -19.25 -14.61 22.26
CA MET A 196 -19.04 -16.03 21.91
C MET A 196 -18.31 -16.82 23.01
N SER A 197 -18.48 -16.43 24.27
CA SER A 197 -18.04 -17.19 25.46
C SER A 197 -19.21 -17.47 26.38
#